data_AF-A0A9D7CPS1-F1
#
_entry.id   AF-A0A9D7CPS1-F1
#
_cell.length_a   1.000
_cell.length_b   1.000
_cell.length_c   1.000
_cell.angle_alpha   90.00
_cell.angle_beta   90.00
_cell.angle_gamma   90.00
#
_symmetry.space_group_name_H-M   'P 1'
#
loop_
_entity.id
_entity.type
_entity.pdbx_description
1 polymer ?
#
loop_
_entity_poly.entity_id
_entity_poly.type
_entity_poly.pdbx_seq_one_letter_code
_entity_poly.pdbx_strand_id
1 'polypeptide(L)'
;MPSAGTNAPRAALLFGASGLVGGYCLERLLLDDAFGRVVVVVRRSLGRSHRKLEERVVDFAHIADAELPPCDDAFICLGTTIAKAGSETAFRKVDHDAVVAATVLARKSGVRRLALVSSVGASVDSGSFYLRVKGETERDAAAAGPFETLAIVRPSLLLGGRPERRLGEGLGQVVGGPLAPLFVGPVARYRPVHARVVAFAMIAAVLQGAEGTHIHEYSDIAALGQTLLPLGATIERAPSVRVGLALLSATLVVVAIAWLIAR
;
A
#
# COMPACT_ATOMS: atom_id res chain seq x y z
N MET A 1 -31.74 9.71 7.02
CA MET A 1 -31.06 10.10 5.77
C MET A 1 -29.88 10.98 6.14
N PRO A 2 -28.62 10.60 5.86
CA PRO A 2 -27.51 11.52 6.08
C PRO A 2 -27.58 12.61 5.00
N SER A 3 -27.42 13.85 5.42
CA SER A 3 -27.44 15.06 4.60
C SER A 3 -26.40 15.00 3.50
N ALA A 4 -26.83 15.28 2.27
CA ALA A 4 -25.95 15.56 1.14
C ALA A 4 -25.30 16.93 1.35
N GLY A 5 -24.32 17.00 2.26
CA GLY A 5 -23.36 18.10 2.28
C GLY A 5 -22.44 17.93 1.10
N THR A 6 -22.52 18.80 0.10
CA THR A 6 -21.52 18.91 -0.96
C THR A 6 -20.21 19.39 -0.32
N ASN A 7 -19.43 18.47 0.25
CA ASN A 7 -18.08 18.76 0.72
C ASN A 7 -17.26 19.17 -0.51
N ALA A 8 -16.53 20.29 -0.40
CA ALA A 8 -15.61 20.71 -1.44
C ALA A 8 -14.66 19.57 -1.80
N PRO A 9 -14.30 19.41 -3.09
CA PRO A 9 -13.43 18.33 -3.53
C PRO A 9 -12.06 18.46 -2.87
N ARG A 10 -11.56 17.37 -2.31
CA ARG A 10 -10.35 17.30 -1.48
C ARG A 10 -9.08 17.36 -2.32
N ALA A 11 -7.97 17.76 -1.72
CA ALA A 11 -6.64 17.67 -2.30
C ALA A 11 -5.89 16.44 -1.76
N ALA A 12 -5.49 15.54 -2.66
CA ALA A 12 -4.70 14.35 -2.33
C ALA A 12 -3.20 14.59 -2.56
N LEU A 13 -2.38 14.08 -1.65
CA LEU A 13 -0.93 14.01 -1.75
C LEU A 13 -0.49 12.55 -1.91
N LEU A 14 0.29 12.22 -2.94
CA LEU A 14 0.69 10.85 -3.22
C LEU A 14 2.22 10.72 -3.36
N PHE A 15 2.80 9.83 -2.55
CA PHE A 15 4.20 9.42 -2.65
C PHE A 15 4.27 8.01 -3.25
N GLY A 16 5.24 7.78 -4.15
CA GLY A 16 5.42 6.47 -4.79
C GLY A 16 4.49 6.21 -5.97
N ALA A 17 4.02 7.26 -6.65
CA ALA A 17 3.10 7.19 -7.79
C ALA A 17 3.62 6.38 -9.00
N SER A 18 4.94 6.18 -9.14
CA SER A 18 5.55 5.32 -10.17
C SER A 18 5.64 3.84 -9.76
N GLY A 19 5.32 3.50 -8.52
CA GLY A 19 5.30 2.13 -8.01
C GLY A 19 4.00 1.39 -8.37
N LEU A 20 3.95 0.09 -8.10
CA LEU A 20 2.78 -0.75 -8.44
C LEU A 20 1.49 -0.30 -7.72
N VAL A 21 1.52 -0.17 -6.39
CA VAL A 21 0.33 0.28 -5.64
C VAL A 21 0.07 1.76 -5.93
N GLY A 22 1.11 2.60 -5.89
CA GLY A 22 0.98 4.04 -6.12
C GLY A 22 0.47 4.41 -7.51
N GLY A 23 0.79 3.64 -8.55
CA GLY A 23 0.23 3.83 -9.90
C GLY A 23 -1.28 3.63 -9.93
N TYR A 24 -1.77 2.56 -9.29
CA TYR A 24 -3.22 2.35 -9.13
C TYR A 24 -3.89 3.39 -8.24
N CYS A 25 -3.19 3.87 -7.19
CA CYS A 25 -3.68 5.01 -6.40
C CYS A 25 -3.85 6.25 -7.29
N LEU A 26 -2.82 6.59 -8.08
CA LEU A 26 -2.86 7.75 -8.97
C LEU A 26 -4.03 7.64 -9.96
N GLU A 27 -4.18 6.50 -10.63
CA GLU A 27 -5.30 6.27 -11.56
C GLU A 27 -6.65 6.50 -10.87
N ARG A 28 -6.85 5.91 -9.69
CA ARG A 28 -8.14 5.99 -8.98
C ARG A 28 -8.42 7.39 -8.43
N LEU A 29 -7.40 8.09 -7.92
CA LEU A 29 -7.53 9.46 -7.41
C LEU A 29 -7.89 10.45 -8.51
N LEU A 30 -7.32 10.30 -9.72
CA LEU A 30 -7.64 11.17 -10.85
C LEU A 30 -9.08 10.97 -11.35
N LEU A 31 -9.63 9.77 -11.19
CA LEU A 31 -11.00 9.41 -11.56
C LEU A 31 -12.05 9.74 -10.49
N ASP A 32 -11.67 9.87 -9.21
CA ASP A 32 -12.63 10.15 -8.14
C ASP A 32 -13.00 11.64 -8.07
N ASP A 33 -14.28 11.95 -8.00
CA ASP A 33 -14.75 13.33 -7.81
C ASP A 33 -14.70 13.80 -6.35
N ALA A 34 -14.46 12.90 -5.40
CA ALA A 34 -14.07 13.27 -4.04
C ALA A 34 -12.75 14.07 -4.02
N PHE A 35 -11.92 13.96 -5.06
CA PHE A 35 -10.66 14.70 -5.21
C PHE A 35 -10.71 15.69 -6.37
N GLY A 36 -10.37 16.94 -6.08
CA GLY A 36 -10.26 18.03 -7.06
C GLY A 36 -8.83 18.24 -7.54
N ARG A 37 -7.85 17.85 -6.72
CA ARG A 37 -6.43 17.98 -6.98
C ARG A 37 -5.67 16.76 -6.45
N VAL A 38 -4.67 16.32 -7.19
CA VAL A 38 -3.77 15.21 -6.87
C VAL A 38 -2.34 15.70 -7.08
N VAL A 39 -1.63 15.91 -5.98
CA VAL A 39 -0.22 16.29 -5.95
C VAL A 39 0.61 15.02 -5.82
N VAL A 40 1.46 14.73 -6.80
CA VAL A 40 2.39 13.60 -6.73
C VAL A 40 3.79 14.10 -6.40
N VAL A 41 4.43 13.50 -5.39
CA VAL A 41 5.83 13.79 -5.06
C VAL A 41 6.70 12.69 -5.63
N VAL A 42 7.57 13.08 -6.55
CA VAL A 42 8.34 12.17 -7.39
C VAL A 42 9.80 12.59 -7.45
N ARG A 43 10.71 11.63 -7.67
CA ARG A 43 12.14 11.92 -7.90
C ARG A 43 12.44 12.35 -9.33
N ARG A 44 11.56 11.99 -10.27
CA ARG A 44 11.64 12.25 -11.71
C ARG A 44 10.20 12.37 -12.22
N SER A 45 9.99 13.22 -13.22
CA SER A 45 8.65 13.39 -13.81
C SER A 45 8.07 12.07 -14.30
N LEU A 46 6.75 11.90 -14.15
CA LEU A 46 6.04 10.73 -14.68
C LEU A 46 5.72 10.88 -16.17
N GLY A 47 5.87 12.08 -16.73
CA GLY A 47 5.48 12.39 -18.11
C GLY A 47 3.97 12.32 -18.33
N ARG A 48 3.16 12.49 -17.28
CA ARG A 48 1.69 12.43 -17.35
C ARG A 48 1.10 13.83 -17.27
N SER A 49 0.00 14.04 -17.98
CA SER A 49 -0.80 15.25 -17.88
C SER A 49 -2.25 14.90 -17.56
N HIS A 50 -2.84 15.64 -16.62
CA HIS A 50 -4.26 15.53 -16.27
C HIS A 50 -4.70 16.81 -15.55
N ARG A 51 -5.95 17.24 -15.74
CA ARG A 51 -6.48 18.49 -15.14
C ARG A 51 -6.36 18.58 -13.62
N LYS A 52 -6.42 17.43 -12.93
CA LYS A 52 -6.29 17.31 -11.47
C LYS A 52 -4.85 17.10 -11.00
N LEU A 53 -3.90 16.79 -11.90
CA LEU A 53 -2.56 16.31 -11.54
C LEU A 53 -1.55 17.45 -11.45
N GLU A 54 -0.88 17.57 -10.31
CA GLU A 54 0.31 18.39 -10.12
C GLU A 54 1.51 17.50 -9.78
N GLU A 55 2.59 17.60 -10.55
CA GLU A 55 3.85 16.90 -10.22
C GLU A 55 4.78 17.82 -9.42
N ARG A 56 5.30 17.32 -8.30
CA ARG A 56 6.36 17.97 -7.51
C ARG A 56 7.59 17.08 -7.57
N VAL A 57 8.55 17.49 -8.39
CA VAL A 57 9.85 16.82 -8.49
C VAL A 57 10.71 17.29 -7.32
N VAL A 58 11.03 16.36 -6.41
CA VAL A 58 11.73 16.64 -5.16
C VAL A 58 12.95 15.73 -5.05
N ASP A 59 14.05 16.26 -4.53
CA ASP A 59 15.17 15.43 -4.09
C ASP A 59 14.80 14.72 -2.80
N PHE A 60 14.69 13.39 -2.86
CA PHE A 60 14.27 12.60 -1.71
C PHE A 60 15.32 12.56 -0.60
N ALA A 61 16.57 12.92 -0.87
CA ALA A 61 17.58 13.11 0.17
C ALA A 61 17.26 14.29 1.09
N HIS A 62 16.49 15.27 0.59
CA HIS A 62 16.10 16.50 1.30
C HIS A 62 14.58 16.69 1.30
N ILE A 63 13.82 15.58 1.30
CA ILE A 63 12.36 15.63 1.16
C ILE A 63 11.67 16.44 2.26
N ALA A 64 12.23 16.44 3.48
CA ALA A 64 11.66 17.14 4.62
C ALA A 64 11.68 18.67 4.49
N ASP A 65 12.50 19.20 3.58
CA ASP A 65 12.67 20.62 3.29
C ASP A 65 11.82 21.10 2.11
N ALA A 66 11.13 20.18 1.42
CA ALA A 66 10.29 20.53 0.30
C ALA A 66 9.04 21.32 0.75
N GLU A 67 8.66 22.31 -0.04
CA GLU A 67 7.40 23.02 0.13
C GLU A 67 6.35 22.47 -0.82
N LEU A 68 5.23 22.01 -0.26
CA LEU A 68 4.11 21.47 -1.01
C LEU A 68 2.86 22.32 -0.77
N PRO A 69 1.96 22.43 -1.75
CA PRO A 69 0.68 23.09 -1.54
C PRO A 69 -0.15 22.33 -0.47
N PRO A 70 -1.08 23.03 0.21
CA PRO A 70 -1.95 22.39 1.19
C PRO A 70 -2.74 21.21 0.60
N CYS A 71 -2.77 20.09 1.33
CA CYS A 71 -3.48 18.87 0.98
C CYS A 71 -4.27 18.34 2.18
N ASP A 72 -5.43 17.75 1.94
CA ASP A 72 -6.28 17.18 2.99
C ASP A 72 -5.85 15.77 3.38
N ASP A 73 -5.48 14.98 2.37
CA ASP A 73 -5.30 13.53 2.44
C ASP A 73 -3.94 13.11 1.86
N ALA A 74 -3.28 12.12 2.46
CA ALA A 74 -2.04 11.56 1.93
C ALA A 74 -2.07 10.04 1.74
N PHE A 75 -1.34 9.59 0.72
CA PHE A 75 -1.13 8.19 0.38
C PHE A 75 0.36 7.93 0.21
N ILE A 76 0.94 7.12 1.10
CA ILE A 76 2.37 6.79 1.05
C ILE A 76 2.53 5.35 0.56
N CYS A 77 2.94 5.23 -0.72
CA CYS A 77 3.19 3.97 -1.41
C CYS A 77 4.70 3.76 -1.69
N LEU A 78 5.56 4.37 -0.88
CA LEU A 78 7.01 4.21 -0.99
C LEU A 78 7.42 2.83 -0.48
N GLY A 79 8.43 2.26 -1.13
CA GLY A 79 9.00 0.97 -0.75
C GLY A 79 9.80 0.36 -1.89
N THR A 80 10.78 -0.43 -1.51
CA THR A 80 11.60 -1.24 -2.41
C THR A 80 11.59 -2.70 -1.95
N THR A 81 12.32 -3.55 -2.66
CA THR A 81 12.68 -4.88 -2.14
C THR A 81 14.12 -4.86 -1.68
N ILE A 82 14.48 -5.70 -0.71
CA ILE A 82 15.88 -5.92 -0.32
C ILE A 82 16.73 -6.20 -1.56
N ALA A 83 16.27 -7.10 -2.45
CA ALA A 83 16.95 -7.40 -3.71
C ALA A 83 17.16 -6.19 -4.64
N LYS A 84 16.25 -5.21 -4.64
CA LYS A 84 16.37 -3.99 -5.46
C LYS A 84 17.18 -2.90 -4.77
N ALA A 85 17.13 -2.86 -3.45
CA ALA A 85 17.97 -1.97 -2.64
C ALA A 85 19.44 -2.39 -2.67
N GLY A 86 19.71 -3.69 -2.76
CA GLY A 86 21.06 -4.27 -2.77
C GLY A 86 21.71 -4.38 -1.38
N SER A 87 21.19 -3.69 -0.37
CA SER A 87 21.68 -3.78 1.02
C SER A 87 20.59 -3.44 2.03
N GLU A 88 20.77 -3.88 3.28
CA GLU A 88 19.89 -3.52 4.40
C GLU A 88 19.86 -2.01 4.66
N THR A 89 21.01 -1.35 4.61
CA THR A 89 21.10 0.11 4.78
C THR A 89 20.33 0.85 3.68
N ALA A 90 20.49 0.44 2.41
CA ALA A 90 19.75 1.04 1.31
C ALA A 90 18.24 0.75 1.41
N PHE A 91 17.87 -0.44 1.89
CA PHE A 91 16.48 -0.79 2.14
C PHE A 91 15.88 0.12 3.22
N ARG A 92 16.55 0.27 4.37
CA ARG A 92 16.09 1.14 5.47
C ARG A 92 15.90 2.58 5.01
N LYS A 93 16.85 3.13 4.23
CA LYS A 93 16.73 4.50 3.69
C LYS A 93 15.43 4.72 2.90
N VAL A 94 14.96 3.71 2.18
CA VAL A 94 13.77 3.80 1.34
C VAL A 94 12.50 3.42 2.10
N ASP A 95 12.51 2.28 2.79
CA ASP A 95 11.32 1.69 3.40
C ASP A 95 11.01 2.23 4.79
N HIS A 96 11.94 2.96 5.41
CA HIS A 96 11.78 3.64 6.69
C HIS A 96 12.03 5.16 6.57
N ASP A 97 13.27 5.58 6.32
CA ASP A 97 13.65 6.99 6.46
C ASP A 97 12.86 7.90 5.50
N ALA A 98 12.78 7.52 4.22
CA ALA A 98 11.99 8.25 3.24
C ALA A 98 10.47 8.22 3.52
N VAL A 99 9.95 7.14 4.12
CA VAL A 99 8.54 7.02 4.50
C VAL A 99 8.20 7.94 5.67
N VAL A 100 9.04 7.94 6.71
CA VAL A 100 8.89 8.83 7.87
C VAL A 100 9.00 10.28 7.44
N ALA A 101 9.99 10.62 6.61
CA ALA A 101 10.17 11.97 6.10
C ALA A 101 8.99 12.42 5.21
N ALA A 102 8.44 11.53 4.37
CA ALA A 102 7.22 11.81 3.60
C ALA A 102 5.99 12.02 4.51
N THR A 103 5.90 11.29 5.62
CA THR A 103 4.83 11.43 6.62
C THR A 103 4.92 12.80 7.30
N VAL A 104 6.11 13.22 7.71
CA VAL A 104 6.36 14.56 8.27
C VAL A 104 6.02 15.65 7.26
N LEU A 105 6.44 15.49 6.00
CA LEU A 105 6.13 16.44 4.94
C LEU A 105 4.61 16.55 4.72
N ALA A 106 3.91 15.42 4.65
CA ALA A 106 2.44 15.40 4.54
C ALA A 106 1.78 16.20 5.67
N ARG A 107 2.22 16.00 6.92
CA ARG A 107 1.74 16.79 8.07
C ARG A 107 1.99 18.29 7.90
N LYS A 108 3.20 18.69 7.48
CA LYS A 108 3.53 20.09 7.19
C LYS A 108 2.62 20.68 6.12
N SER A 109 2.16 19.88 5.16
CA SER A 109 1.22 20.28 4.10
C SER A 109 -0.25 20.30 4.54
N GLY A 110 -0.56 20.17 5.83
CA GLY A 110 -1.93 20.24 6.36
C GLY A 110 -2.72 18.93 6.28
N VAL A 111 -2.08 17.80 5.93
CA VAL A 111 -2.76 16.52 5.80
C VAL A 111 -3.30 16.06 7.15
N ARG A 112 -4.60 15.77 7.19
CA ARG A 112 -5.31 15.29 8.38
C ARG A 112 -5.50 13.79 8.37
N ARG A 113 -5.59 13.16 7.19
CA ARG A 113 -5.81 11.72 7.05
C ARG A 113 -4.78 11.10 6.12
N LEU A 114 -4.24 9.95 6.52
CA LEU A 114 -3.12 9.33 5.83
C LEU A 114 -3.33 7.82 5.71
N ALA A 115 -3.06 7.28 4.53
CA ALA A 115 -2.88 5.84 4.34
C ALA A 115 -1.43 5.50 4.00
N LEU A 116 -0.88 4.51 4.70
CA LEU A 116 0.49 4.01 4.54
C LEU A 116 0.47 2.54 4.12
N VAL A 117 1.19 2.19 3.05
CA VAL A 117 1.45 0.79 2.70
C VAL A 117 2.58 0.23 3.55
N SER A 118 2.29 -0.83 4.31
CA SER A 118 3.25 -1.61 5.09
C SER A 118 3.25 -3.08 4.62
N SER A 119 3.34 -4.04 5.54
CA SER A 119 3.36 -5.49 5.28
C SER A 119 2.66 -6.26 6.39
N VAL A 120 2.03 -7.37 6.03
CA VAL A 120 1.56 -8.36 6.99
C VAL A 120 2.72 -8.81 7.89
N GLY A 121 2.47 -8.91 9.19
CA GLY A 121 3.47 -9.33 10.18
C GLY A 121 4.54 -8.28 10.52
N ALA A 122 4.40 -7.02 10.06
CA ALA A 122 5.25 -5.93 10.51
C ALA A 122 5.20 -5.79 12.03
N SER A 123 6.37 -5.78 12.67
CA SER A 123 6.51 -5.69 14.12
C SER A 123 7.92 -5.25 14.48
N VAL A 124 8.06 -4.31 15.40
CA VAL A 124 9.35 -3.83 15.92
C VAL A 124 10.17 -4.95 16.59
N ASP A 125 9.49 -5.97 17.12
CA ASP A 125 10.11 -7.10 17.81
C ASP A 125 10.44 -8.27 16.88
N SER A 126 10.26 -8.11 15.56
CA SER A 126 10.48 -9.20 14.60
C SER A 126 11.96 -9.53 14.47
N GLY A 127 12.28 -10.83 14.44
CA GLY A 127 13.63 -11.32 14.10
C GLY A 127 14.02 -11.04 12.63
N SER A 128 13.04 -10.94 11.73
CA SER A 128 13.26 -10.60 10.32
C SER A 128 13.55 -9.11 10.17
N PHE A 129 14.70 -8.76 9.55
CA PHE A 129 15.07 -7.38 9.26
C PHE A 129 13.97 -6.63 8.48
N TYR A 130 13.40 -7.26 7.45
CA TYR A 130 12.31 -6.68 6.66
C TYR A 130 11.10 -6.28 7.50
N LEU A 131 10.57 -7.23 8.30
CA LEU A 131 9.37 -7.01 9.11
C LEU A 131 9.63 -6.05 10.27
N ARG A 132 10.86 -6.05 10.81
CA ARG A 132 11.30 -5.10 11.84
C ARG A 132 11.33 -3.67 11.31
N VAL A 133 11.97 -3.44 10.16
CA VAL A 133 11.98 -2.12 9.51
C VAL A 133 10.57 -1.64 9.21
N LYS A 134 9.67 -2.51 8.71
CA LYS A 134 8.26 -2.14 8.50
C LYS A 134 7.54 -1.78 9.78
N GLY A 135 7.74 -2.54 10.87
CA GLY A 135 7.15 -2.23 12.17
C GLY A 135 7.68 -0.92 12.77
N GLU A 136 8.98 -0.67 12.67
CA GLU A 136 9.58 0.61 13.09
C GLU A 136 9.04 1.79 12.28
N THR A 137 8.86 1.60 10.97
CA THR A 137 8.30 2.62 10.09
C THR A 137 6.87 2.98 10.48
N GLU A 138 6.04 1.99 10.81
CA GLU A 138 4.68 2.22 11.28
C GLU A 138 4.65 3.00 12.60
N ARG A 139 5.49 2.61 13.56
CA ARG A 139 5.64 3.31 14.85
C ARG A 139 6.03 4.77 14.63
N ASP A 140 7.06 5.00 13.82
CA ASP A 140 7.64 6.34 13.64
C ASP A 140 6.74 7.23 12.76
N ALA A 141 6.01 6.65 11.79
CA ALA A 141 4.97 7.36 11.05
C ALA A 141 3.79 7.77 11.95
N ALA A 142 3.37 6.91 12.89
CA ALA A 142 2.35 7.26 13.87
C ALA A 142 2.82 8.36 14.84
N ALA A 143 4.11 8.37 15.19
CA ALA A 143 4.71 9.40 16.03
C ALA A 143 4.93 10.75 15.31
N ALA A 144 4.99 10.76 13.97
CA ALA A 144 5.27 11.95 13.18
C ALA A 144 4.18 13.05 13.26
N GLY A 145 2.98 12.72 13.76
CA GLY A 145 2.00 13.74 14.13
C GLY A 145 0.58 13.18 14.29
N PRO A 146 -0.31 13.91 14.99
CA PRO A 146 -1.67 13.45 15.23
C PRO A 146 -2.51 13.55 13.95
N PHE A 147 -2.67 12.43 13.24
CA PHE A 147 -3.65 12.31 12.17
C PHE A 147 -5.04 12.09 12.77
N GLU A 148 -6.06 12.68 12.14
CA GLU A 148 -7.45 12.31 12.42
C GLU A 148 -7.66 10.83 12.07
N THR A 149 -7.13 10.40 10.92
CA THR A 149 -7.12 9.00 10.50
C THR A 149 -5.72 8.60 10.04
N LEU A 150 -5.17 7.53 10.62
CA LEU A 150 -3.97 6.87 10.12
C LEU A 150 -4.31 5.41 9.75
N ALA A 151 -4.46 5.14 8.46
CA ALA A 151 -4.73 3.82 7.93
C ALA A 151 -3.43 3.11 7.53
N ILE A 152 -3.01 2.12 8.30
CA ILE A 152 -1.84 1.29 8.03
C ILE A 152 -2.30 0.03 7.29
N VAL A 153 -1.99 -0.06 6.01
CA VAL A 153 -2.42 -1.15 5.15
C VAL A 153 -1.30 -2.20 5.05
N ARG A 154 -1.54 -3.40 5.58
CA ARG A 154 -0.58 -4.50 5.68
C ARG A 154 -0.91 -5.63 4.70
N PRO A 155 -0.64 -5.46 3.39
CA PRO A 155 -0.81 -6.54 2.43
C PRO A 155 0.23 -7.66 2.66
N SER A 156 -0.07 -8.84 2.12
CA SER A 156 0.90 -9.92 2.01
C SER A 156 1.63 -9.85 0.65
N LEU A 157 1.57 -10.89 -0.16
CA LEU A 157 2.08 -10.90 -1.53
C LEU A 157 1.20 -10.05 -2.46
N LEU A 158 1.81 -9.05 -3.09
CA LEU A 158 1.16 -8.19 -4.09
C LEU A 158 1.16 -8.85 -5.47
N LEU A 159 -0.03 -8.98 -6.07
CA LEU A 159 -0.22 -9.38 -7.46
C LEU A 159 -0.37 -8.14 -8.37
N GLY A 160 0.12 -8.21 -9.60
CA GLY A 160 -0.07 -7.18 -10.63
C GLY A 160 1.12 -7.03 -11.57
N GLY A 161 0.86 -6.50 -12.78
CA GLY A 161 1.88 -6.31 -13.81
C GLY A 161 2.91 -5.24 -13.43
N ARG A 162 4.18 -5.61 -13.35
CA ARG A 162 5.34 -4.69 -13.47
C ARG A 162 6.15 -5.12 -14.70
N PRO A 163 6.80 -4.18 -15.41
CA PRO A 163 7.74 -4.53 -16.48
C PRO A 163 9.02 -5.22 -15.95
N GLU A 164 9.34 -5.05 -14.67
CA GLU A 164 10.39 -5.84 -14.00
C GLU A 164 9.80 -7.18 -13.54
N ARG A 165 10.17 -8.26 -14.24
CA ARG A 165 10.03 -9.64 -13.78
C ARG A 165 10.71 -9.79 -12.42
N ARG A 166 9.97 -9.58 -11.33
CA ARG A 166 10.35 -10.25 -10.08
C ARG A 166 10.29 -11.75 -10.35
N LEU A 167 11.25 -12.48 -9.80
CA LEU A 167 11.43 -13.93 -9.81
C LEU A 167 10.26 -14.68 -9.12
N GLY A 168 9.03 -14.30 -9.44
CA GLY A 168 7.79 -14.70 -8.80
C GLY A 168 6.60 -14.71 -9.78
N GLU A 169 6.84 -14.61 -11.09
CA GLU A 169 5.84 -15.02 -12.11
C GLU A 169 5.33 -16.46 -11.84
N GLY A 170 6.15 -17.32 -11.21
CA GLY A 170 5.72 -18.66 -10.77
C GLY A 170 4.90 -18.68 -9.47
N LEU A 171 5.28 -17.94 -8.43
CA LEU A 171 4.67 -18.08 -7.09
C LEU A 171 3.27 -17.48 -6.98
N GLY A 172 2.97 -16.37 -7.67
CA GLY A 172 1.62 -15.80 -7.69
C GLY A 172 0.59 -16.74 -8.33
N GLN A 173 0.98 -17.44 -9.40
CA GLN A 173 0.14 -18.46 -10.04
C GLN A 173 0.07 -19.76 -9.21
N VAL A 174 1.17 -20.16 -8.57
CA VAL A 174 1.26 -21.38 -7.75
C VAL A 174 0.55 -21.24 -6.39
N VAL A 175 0.52 -20.05 -5.79
CA VAL A 175 -0.17 -19.79 -4.50
C VAL A 175 -1.62 -19.34 -4.72
N GLY A 176 -1.89 -18.59 -5.79
CA GLY A 176 -3.22 -18.01 -6.05
C GLY A 176 -4.31 -19.02 -6.39
N GLY A 177 -3.99 -20.10 -7.11
CA GLY A 177 -4.98 -21.09 -7.56
C GLY A 177 -5.17 -22.28 -6.60
N PRO A 178 -4.16 -23.16 -6.44
CA PRO A 178 -4.34 -24.44 -5.73
C PRO A 178 -4.30 -24.34 -4.19
N LEU A 179 -3.63 -23.34 -3.62
CA LEU A 179 -3.41 -23.24 -2.17
C LEU A 179 -4.37 -22.25 -1.48
N ALA A 180 -5.18 -21.51 -2.23
CA ALA A 180 -6.18 -20.60 -1.71
C ALA A 180 -7.12 -21.21 -0.64
N PRO A 181 -7.56 -22.49 -0.73
CA PRO A 181 -8.38 -23.12 0.30
C PRO A 181 -7.66 -23.31 1.65
N LEU A 182 -6.33 -23.33 1.66
CA LEU A 182 -5.54 -23.55 2.87
C LEU A 182 -5.40 -22.27 3.73
N PHE A 183 -5.63 -21.10 3.15
CA PHE A 183 -5.54 -19.83 3.87
C PHE A 183 -6.87 -19.47 4.55
N VAL A 184 -7.40 -20.31 5.43
CA VAL A 184 -8.63 -20.03 6.20
C VAL A 184 -8.33 -19.68 7.66
N GLY A 185 -9.21 -18.93 8.32
CA GLY A 185 -9.01 -18.52 9.71
C GLY A 185 -7.80 -17.59 9.90
N PRO A 186 -6.97 -17.75 10.95
CA PRO A 186 -5.87 -16.83 11.27
C PRO A 186 -4.81 -16.65 10.17
N VAL A 187 -4.66 -17.64 9.28
CA VAL A 187 -3.70 -17.58 8.16
C VAL A 187 -4.22 -16.83 6.94
N ALA A 188 -5.50 -16.43 6.91
CA ALA A 188 -6.09 -15.69 5.81
C ALA A 188 -5.39 -14.35 5.52
N ARG A 189 -4.76 -13.75 6.53
CA ARG A 189 -3.95 -12.52 6.38
C ARG A 189 -2.79 -12.64 5.40
N TYR A 190 -2.32 -13.86 5.12
CA TYR A 190 -1.22 -14.13 4.19
C TYR A 190 -1.68 -14.39 2.75
N ARG A 191 -2.98 -14.28 2.45
CA ARG A 191 -3.51 -14.47 1.10
C ARG A 191 -2.97 -13.39 0.15
N PRO A 192 -2.47 -13.76 -1.05
CA PRO A 192 -2.08 -12.80 -2.06
C PRO A 192 -3.23 -11.84 -2.41
N VAL A 193 -2.89 -10.58 -2.64
CA VAL A 193 -3.86 -9.53 -2.96
C VAL A 193 -3.39 -8.71 -4.15
N HIS A 194 -4.30 -8.40 -5.07
CA HIS A 194 -3.96 -7.57 -6.21
C HIS A 194 -3.66 -6.14 -5.77
N ALA A 195 -2.57 -5.55 -6.26
CA ALA A 195 -2.12 -4.23 -5.84
C ALA A 195 -3.15 -3.12 -6.10
N ARG A 196 -4.00 -3.30 -7.12
CA ARG A 196 -5.17 -2.43 -7.35
C ARG A 196 -6.14 -2.43 -6.17
N VAL A 197 -6.42 -3.59 -5.59
CA VAL A 197 -7.31 -3.72 -4.43
C VAL A 197 -6.68 -3.04 -3.21
N VAL A 198 -5.37 -3.17 -3.02
CA VAL A 198 -4.63 -2.46 -1.96
C VAL A 198 -4.73 -0.95 -2.12
N ALA A 199 -4.48 -0.44 -3.34
CA ALA A 199 -4.61 0.99 -3.63
C ALA A 199 -6.03 1.50 -3.33
N PHE A 200 -7.05 0.74 -3.71
CA PHE A 200 -8.44 1.12 -3.50
C PHE A 200 -8.80 1.07 -2.02
N ALA A 201 -8.30 0.08 -1.29
CA ALA A 201 -8.50 -0.01 0.15
C ALA A 201 -7.90 1.20 0.90
N MET A 202 -6.71 1.68 0.49
CA MET A 202 -6.11 2.89 1.05
C MET A 202 -7.02 4.12 0.87
N ILE A 203 -7.52 4.33 -0.35
CA ILE A 203 -8.41 5.44 -0.68
C ILE A 203 -9.71 5.33 0.10
N ALA A 204 -10.32 4.14 0.15
CA ALA A 204 -11.55 3.88 0.88
C ALA A 204 -11.39 4.15 2.39
N ALA A 205 -10.29 3.70 3.01
CA ALA A 205 -10.03 3.93 4.43
C ALA A 205 -9.94 5.43 4.77
N VAL A 206 -9.25 6.21 3.93
CA VAL A 206 -9.16 7.68 4.09
C VAL A 206 -10.51 8.37 3.86
N LEU A 207 -11.29 7.90 2.89
CA LEU A 207 -12.62 8.44 2.62
C LEU A 207 -13.63 8.14 3.74
N GLN A 208 -13.55 6.94 4.35
CA GLN A 208 -14.34 6.57 5.53
C GLN A 208 -13.99 7.45 6.74
N GLY A 209 -12.71 7.79 6.91
CA GLY A 209 -12.28 8.78 7.90
C GLY A 209 -12.51 8.33 9.35
N ALA A 210 -12.36 7.03 9.64
CA ALA A 210 -12.43 6.53 11.01
C ALA A 210 -11.33 7.18 11.86
N GLU A 211 -11.70 7.69 13.04
CA GLU A 211 -10.74 8.40 13.89
C GLU A 211 -9.69 7.46 14.50
N GLY A 212 -8.45 7.92 14.61
CA GLY A 212 -7.33 7.19 15.17
C GLY A 212 -6.53 6.36 14.17
N THR A 213 -5.71 5.45 14.71
CA THR A 213 -4.82 4.58 13.93
C THR A 213 -5.47 3.21 13.73
N HIS A 214 -5.60 2.78 12.47
CA HIS A 214 -6.25 1.55 12.06
C HIS A 214 -5.29 0.69 11.24
N ILE A 215 -5.16 -0.59 11.61
CA ILE A 215 -4.38 -1.57 10.85
C ILE A 215 -5.34 -2.41 10.01
N HIS A 216 -5.10 -2.46 8.70
CA HIS A 216 -5.91 -3.22 7.75
C HIS A 216 -5.09 -4.37 7.17
N GLU A 217 -5.47 -5.60 7.48
CA GLU A 217 -4.88 -6.81 6.88
C GLU A 217 -5.79 -7.34 5.75
N TYR A 218 -5.52 -8.54 5.22
CA TYR A 218 -6.15 -9.04 3.99
C TYR A 218 -7.67 -8.89 3.95
N SER A 219 -8.40 -9.27 5.01
CA SER A 219 -9.87 -9.22 5.03
C SER A 219 -10.38 -7.79 4.87
N ASP A 220 -9.77 -6.85 5.59
CA ASP A 220 -10.16 -5.44 5.57
C ASP A 220 -9.78 -4.82 4.23
N ILE A 221 -8.58 -5.14 3.71
CA ILE A 221 -8.12 -4.71 2.39
C ILE A 221 -9.09 -5.17 1.30
N ALA A 222 -9.50 -6.44 1.34
CA ALA A 222 -10.42 -6.98 0.35
C ALA A 222 -11.80 -6.32 0.44
N ALA A 223 -12.33 -6.11 1.66
CA ALA A 223 -13.61 -5.47 1.87
C ALA A 223 -13.60 -4.00 1.44
N LEU A 224 -12.62 -3.23 1.91
CA LEU A 224 -12.45 -1.81 1.56
C LEU A 224 -12.21 -1.62 0.07
N GLY A 225 -11.30 -2.40 -0.53
CA GLY A 225 -10.97 -2.26 -1.95
C GLY A 225 -12.16 -2.55 -2.87
N GLN A 226 -13.07 -3.45 -2.47
CA GLN A 226 -14.29 -3.74 -3.23
C GLN A 226 -15.26 -2.56 -3.31
N THR A 227 -15.26 -1.66 -2.30
CA THR A 227 -16.15 -0.49 -2.28
C THR A 227 -15.89 0.49 -3.42
N LEU A 228 -14.68 0.46 -4.00
CA LEU A 228 -14.27 1.36 -5.08
C LEU A 228 -14.06 0.64 -6.43
N LEU A 229 -14.38 -0.66 -6.52
CA LEU A 229 -14.42 -1.37 -7.79
C LEU A 229 -15.72 -1.02 -8.55
N PRO A 230 -15.69 -0.90 -9.89
CA PRO A 230 -16.90 -0.74 -10.68
C PRO A 230 -17.91 -1.87 -10.41
N LEU A 231 -19.20 -1.55 -10.41
CA LEU A 231 -20.27 -2.55 -10.27
C LEU A 231 -20.10 -3.66 -11.33
N GLY A 232 -19.99 -4.92 -10.89
CA GLY A 232 -19.75 -6.08 -11.75
C GLY A 232 -18.28 -6.49 -11.94
N ALA A 233 -17.33 -5.64 -11.56
CA ALA A 233 -15.92 -6.02 -11.52
C ALA A 233 -15.65 -6.86 -10.26
N THR A 234 -15.73 -8.18 -10.39
CA THR A 234 -15.28 -9.10 -9.33
C THR A 234 -13.75 -9.23 -9.44
N ILE A 235 -13.05 -9.29 -8.31
CA ILE A 235 -11.65 -9.72 -8.28
C ILE A 235 -11.59 -11.06 -9.01
N GLU A 236 -10.92 -11.14 -10.17
CA GLU A 236 -10.71 -12.41 -10.86
C GLU A 236 -10.09 -13.37 -9.85
N ARG A 237 -10.90 -14.34 -9.41
CA ARG A 237 -10.39 -15.45 -8.61
C ARG A 237 -9.39 -16.15 -9.51
N ALA A 238 -8.17 -16.36 -9.02
CA ALA A 238 -7.17 -17.10 -9.77
C ALA A 238 -7.78 -18.42 -10.29
N PRO A 239 -7.52 -18.80 -11.55
CA PRO A 239 -8.16 -19.94 -12.18
C PRO A 239 -7.98 -21.21 -11.33
N SER A 240 -9.06 -21.96 -11.13
CA SER A 240 -9.07 -23.20 -10.37
C SER A 240 -8.44 -24.32 -11.21
N VAL A 241 -7.14 -24.55 -11.03
CA VAL A 241 -6.45 -25.71 -11.60
C VAL A 241 -6.68 -26.91 -10.68
N ARG A 242 -7.33 -27.97 -11.18
CA ARG A 242 -7.46 -29.25 -10.47
C ARG A 242 -6.09 -29.94 -10.45
N VAL A 243 -5.50 -30.13 -9.27
CA VAL A 243 -4.27 -30.91 -9.08
C VAL A 243 -4.49 -31.98 -8.01
N GLY A 244 -4.03 -33.20 -8.30
CA GLY A 244 -4.03 -34.33 -7.37
C GLY A 244 -3.16 -34.03 -6.13
N LEU A 245 -3.73 -34.30 -4.96
CA LEU A 245 -3.15 -33.98 -3.67
C LEU A 245 -1.89 -34.84 -3.39
N ALA A 246 -0.70 -34.26 -3.49
CA ALA A 246 0.46 -34.74 -2.73
C ALA A 246 0.41 -34.04 -1.37
N LEU A 247 0.22 -34.83 -0.30
CA LEU A 247 0.07 -34.39 1.09
C LEU A 247 1.33 -33.68 1.61
N LEU A 248 1.48 -32.39 1.33
CA LEU A 248 2.30 -31.48 2.14
C LEU A 248 1.38 -30.75 3.11
N SER A 249 1.71 -30.78 4.41
CA SER A 249 0.87 -30.15 5.43
C SER A 249 0.77 -28.65 5.18
N ALA A 250 -0.43 -28.08 5.36
CA ALA A 250 -0.69 -26.65 5.17
C ALA A 250 0.30 -25.75 5.94
N THR A 251 0.75 -26.22 7.11
CA THR A 251 1.79 -25.59 7.94
C THR A 251 3.12 -25.43 7.19
N LEU A 252 3.59 -26.46 6.48
CA LEU A 252 4.87 -26.39 5.76
C LEU A 252 4.84 -25.42 4.58
N VAL A 253 3.71 -25.35 3.87
CA VAL A 253 3.52 -24.41 2.76
C VAL A 253 3.47 -22.97 3.28
N VAL A 254 2.76 -22.72 4.38
CA VAL A 254 2.70 -21.40 5.02
C VAL A 254 4.06 -20.98 5.59
N VAL A 255 4.79 -21.89 6.23
CA VAL A 255 6.16 -21.64 6.70
C VAL A 255 7.10 -21.35 5.53
N ALA A 256 6.99 -22.09 4.43
CA ALA A 256 7.79 -21.84 3.23
C ALA A 256 7.48 -20.47 2.60
N ILE A 257 6.21 -20.05 2.54
CA ILE A 257 5.82 -18.73 2.03
C ILE A 257 6.28 -17.61 2.98
N ALA A 258 6.11 -17.78 4.30
CA ALA A 258 6.60 -16.84 5.29
C ALA A 258 8.14 -16.72 5.24
N TRP A 259 8.84 -17.84 5.08
CA TRP A 259 10.29 -17.88 4.89
C TRP A 259 10.74 -17.22 3.59
N LEU A 260 9.98 -17.39 2.50
CA LEU A 260 10.28 -16.76 1.20
C LEU A 260 10.02 -15.25 1.21
N ILE A 261 9.05 -14.77 1.99
CA ILE A 261 8.74 -13.35 2.17
C ILE A 261 9.77 -12.68 3.10
N ALA A 262 10.31 -13.43 4.06
CA ALA A 262 11.26 -12.92 5.06
C ALA A 262 12.73 -12.89 4.61
N ARG A 263 13.04 -13.26 3.36
CA ARG A 263 14.38 -13.34 2.77
C ARG A 263 14.55 -12.29 1.66
#